data_AF-A0A9J7ASV0-F1
#
_entry.id   AF-A0A9J7ASV0-F1
#
_cell.length_a   1.000
_cell.length_b   1.000
_cell.length_c   1.000
_cell.angle_alpha   90.00
_cell.angle_beta   90.00
_cell.angle_gamma   90.00
#
_symmetry.space_group_name_H-M   'P 1'
#
loop_
_entity.id
_entity.type
_entity.pdbx_description
1 polymer ?
#
loop_
_entity_poly.entity_id
_entity_poly.type
_entity_poly.pdbx_seq_one_letter_code
_entity_poly.pdbx_strand_id
1 'polypeptide(L)' 'MASIFLGKAWHWLLFVVVAAVFWATGIYHLHVSAFNIFIAITGGLSLLLVFAVLLDYRPGDHVTREPLPDPDDD' A
#
# COMPACT_ATOMS: atom_id res chain seq x y z
N MET A 1 26.33 5.97 9.43
CA MET A 1 25.58 5.02 8.58
C MET A 1 24.23 5.65 8.28
N ALA A 2 23.82 5.72 7.02
CA ALA A 2 22.50 6.26 6.67
C ALA A 2 21.40 5.30 7.16
N SER A 3 20.50 5.75 8.03
CA SER A 3 19.27 5.01 8.33
C SER A 3 18.39 5.04 7.09
N ILE A 4 18.28 3.91 6.38
CA ILE A 4 17.39 3.79 5.24
C ILE A 4 15.99 3.53 5.80
N PHE A 5 15.07 4.47 5.55
CA PHE A 5 13.68 4.33 5.92
C PHE A 5 12.96 3.42 4.92
N LEU A 6 12.71 2.16 5.29
CA LEU A 6 11.97 1.17 4.47
C LEU A 6 10.49 1.02 4.88
N GLY A 7 10.04 1.75 5.91
CA GLY A 7 8.73 1.55 6.54
C GLY A 7 8.63 0.21 7.30
N LYS A 8 7.42 -0.15 7.73
CA LYS A 8 7.16 -1.42 8.44
C LYS A 8 7.34 -2.62 7.51
N ALA A 9 7.97 -3.68 8.03
CA ALA A 9 8.18 -4.93 7.29
C ALA A 9 6.87 -5.55 6.75
N TRP A 10 5.76 -5.47 7.50
CA TRP A 10 4.46 -5.98 7.06
C TRP A 10 3.95 -5.29 5.78
N HIS A 11 4.24 -4.00 5.57
CA HIS A 11 3.81 -3.30 4.35
C HIS A 11 4.42 -3.90 3.08
N TRP A 12 5.55 -4.60 3.18
CA TRP A 12 6.15 -5.30 2.03
C TRP A 12 5.30 -6.48 1.57
N LEU A 13 4.52 -7.10 2.46
CA LEU A 13 3.59 -8.16 2.06
C LEU A 13 2.44 -7.63 1.20
N LEU A 14 2.07 -6.36 1.35
CA LEU A 14 1.10 -5.72 0.45
C LEU A 14 1.60 -5.70 -0.99
N PHE A 15 2.91 -5.57 -1.21
CA PHE A 15 3.49 -5.64 -2.56
C PHE A 15 3.31 -7.02 -3.19
N VAL A 16 3.49 -8.08 -2.39
CA VAL A 16 3.24 -9.47 -2.84
C VAL A 16 1.77 -9.66 -3.22
N VAL A 17 0.85 -9.10 -2.44
CA VAL A 17 -0.59 -9.13 -2.75
C VAL A 17 -0.88 -8.40 -4.08
N VAL A 18 -0.32 -7.21 -4.28
CA VAL A 18 -0.46 -6.46 -5.55
C VAL A 18 0.06 -7.28 -6.73
N ALA A 19 1.26 -7.83 -6.61
CA ALA A 19 1.87 -8.65 -7.66
C ALA A 19 0.97 -9.85 -8.01
N ALA A 20 0.44 -10.57 -7.01
CA ALA A 20 -0.43 -11.71 -7.22
C ALA A 20 -1.74 -11.33 -7.92
N VAL A 21 -2.38 -10.22 -7.52
CA VAL A 21 -3.62 -9.75 -8.15
C VAL A 21 -3.36 -9.36 -9.61
N PHE A 22 -2.33 -8.56 -9.87
CA PHE A 22 -2.02 -8.12 -11.24
C PHE A 22 -1.60 -9.28 -12.13
N TRP A 23 -0.82 -10.22 -11.60
CA TRP A 23 -0.49 -11.46 -12.30
C TRP A 23 -1.76 -12.22 -12.73
N ALA A 24 -2.71 -12.40 -11.81
CA ALA A 24 -3.98 -13.05 -12.12
C ALA A 24 -4.77 -12.28 -13.18
N THR A 25 -4.93 -10.96 -13.05
CA THR A 25 -5.62 -10.15 -14.07
C THR A 25 -4.94 -10.18 -15.44
N GLY A 26 -3.61 -10.36 -15.46
CA GLY A 26 -2.81 -10.53 -16.66
C GLY A 26 -3.06 -11.88 -17.34
N ILE A 27 -3.07 -12.99 -16.59
CA ILE A 27 -3.39 -14.33 -17.11
C ILE A 27 -4.74 -14.33 -17.85
N TYR A 28 -5.76 -13.70 -17.24
CA TYR A 28 -7.09 -13.61 -17.82
C TYR A 28 -7.27 -12.45 -18.82
N HIS A 29 -6.20 -11.70 -19.11
CA HIS A 29 -6.18 -10.57 -20.04
C HIS A 29 -7.30 -9.55 -19.77
N LEU A 30 -7.70 -9.37 -18.51
CA LEU A 30 -8.88 -8.59 -18.14
C LEU A 30 -8.76 -7.12 -18.56
N HIS A 31 -7.53 -6.61 -18.65
CA HIS A 31 -7.24 -5.26 -19.14
C HIS A 31 -7.69 -5.01 -20.60
N VAL A 32 -7.87 -6.06 -21.40
CA VAL A 32 -8.39 -5.97 -22.79
C VAL A 32 -9.79 -6.57 -22.90
N SER A 33 -10.01 -7.74 -22.31
CA SER A 33 -11.24 -8.52 -22.51
C SER A 33 -12.41 -8.04 -21.64
N ALA A 34 -12.13 -7.43 -20.48
CA ALA A 34 -13.12 -7.06 -19.48
C ALA A 34 -12.68 -5.84 -18.66
N PHE A 35 -12.47 -4.71 -19.35
CA PHE A 35 -11.84 -3.52 -18.76
C PHE A 35 -12.56 -3.00 -17.50
N ASN A 36 -13.90 -3.02 -17.48
CA ASN A 36 -14.68 -2.58 -16.32
C ASN A 36 -14.39 -3.43 -15.08
N ILE A 37 -14.23 -4.75 -15.25
CA ILE A 37 -13.88 -5.67 -14.16
C ILE A 37 -12.44 -5.39 -13.70
N PHE A 38 -11.51 -5.22 -14.64
CA PHE A 38 -10.12 -4.87 -14.33
C PHE A 38 -10.01 -3.57 -13.51
N ILE A 39 -10.72 -2.51 -13.91
CA ILE A 39 -10.75 -1.25 -13.18
C ILE A 39 -11.40 -1.40 -11.81
N ALA A 40 -12.50 -2.15 -11.68
CA ALA A 40 -13.13 -2.41 -10.39
C ALA A 40 -12.19 -3.13 -9.41
N ILE A 41 -11.47 -4.16 -9.88
CA ILE A 41 -10.45 -4.88 -9.09
C ILE A 41 -9.33 -3.92 -8.68
N THR A 42 -8.80 -3.14 -9.63
CA THR A 42 -7.66 -2.23 -9.37
C THR A 42 -8.03 -1.12 -8.39
N GLY A 43 -9.22 -0.53 -8.55
CA GLY A 43 -9.74 0.49 -7.64
C GLY A 43 -10.02 -0.08 -6.24
N GLY A 44 -10.67 -1.25 -6.17
CA GLY A 44 -10.91 -1.94 -4.90
C GLY A 44 -9.62 -2.32 -4.18
N LEU A 45 -8.63 -2.83 -4.91
CA LEU A 45 -7.31 -3.12 -4.38
C LEU A 45 -6.65 -1.86 -3.84
N SER A 46 -6.68 -0.75 -4.59
CA SER A 46 -6.10 0.53 -4.15
C SER A 46 -6.71 1.01 -2.83
N LEU A 47 -8.05 0.98 -2.72
CA LEU A 47 -8.75 1.34 -1.48
C LEU A 47 -8.36 0.42 -0.33
N LEU A 48 -8.36 -0.89 -0.56
CA LEU A 48 -7.97 -1.88 0.45
C LEU A 48 -6.56 -1.64 0.97
N LEU A 49 -5.60 -1.32 0.09
CA LEU A 49 -4.22 -1.04 0.49
C LEU A 49 -4.11 0.23 1.33
N VAL A 50 -4.82 1.30 0.94
CA VAL A 50 -4.86 2.54 1.73
C VAL A 50 -5.40 2.26 3.13
N PHE A 51 -6.53 1.56 3.24
CA PHE A 51 -7.09 1.20 4.55
C PHE A 51 -6.17 0.28 5.35
N ALA A 52 -5.50 -0.68 4.71
CA ALA A 52 -4.57 -1.57 5.39
C ALA A 52 -3.40 -0.81 6.04
N VAL A 53 -2.89 0.24 5.40
CA VAL A 53 -1.83 1.09 5.95
C VAL A 53 -2.38 2.03 7.03
N LEU A 54 -3.51 2.69 6.78
CA LEU A 54 -4.09 3.66 7.72
C LEU A 54 -4.53 3.01 9.04
N LEU A 55 -5.11 1.81 8.98
CA LEU A 55 -5.60 1.09 10.17
C LEU A 55 -4.48 0.40 10.96
N ASP A 56 -3.31 0.18 10.36
CA ASP A 56 -2.15 -0.40 11.06
C ASP A 56 -1.33 0.66 11.82
N TYR A 57 -1.56 1.95 11.56
CA TYR A 57 -0.82 3.03 12.20
C TYR A 57 -1.08 3.08 13.71
N ARG A 58 0.00 3.16 14.50
CA ARG A 58 -0.03 3.36 15.94
C ARG A 58 0.71 4.65 16.34
N PRO A 59 0.26 5.34 17.40
CA PRO A 59 1.01 6.48 17.94
C PRO A 59 2.46 6.07 18.27
N GLY A 60 3.41 6.86 17.77
CA GLY A 60 4.85 6.58 17.92
C GLY A 60 5.47 5.77 16.77
N ASP A 61 4.69 5.29 15.80
CA ASP A 61 5.24 4.72 14.58
C ASP A 61 5.94 5.80 13.74
N HIS A 62 7.13 5.48 13.25
CA HIS A 62 7.87 6.37 12.35
C HIS A 62 7.27 6.25 10.93
N VAL A 63 6.48 7.24 10.50
CA VAL A 63 5.79 7.27 9.19
C VAL A 63 6.68 7.86 8.10
N THR A 64 7.51 8.82 8.48
CA THR A 64 8.41 9.57 7.62
C THR A 64 9.84 9.34 8.07
N ARG A 65 10.83 9.73 7.24
CA ARG A 65 12.24 9.63 7.60
C ARG A 65 12.59 10.53 8.79
N GLU A 66 12.00 11.72 8.81
CA GLU A 66 12.07 12.68 9.90
C GLU A 66 10.83 12.52 10.76
N PRO A 67 10.94 12.64 12.10
CA PRO A 67 9.77 12.60 12.97
C PRO A 67 8.83 13.76 12.62
N LEU A 68 7.53 13.53 12.81
CA LEU A 68 6.54 14.60 12.70
C LEU A 68 6.76 15.57 13.87
N PRO A 69 6.60 16.90 13.68
CA PRO A 69 6.66 17.87 14.77
C PRO A 69 5.63 17.51 15.85
N ASP A 70 6.01 17.60 17.12
CA ASP A 70 5.05 17.42 18.20
C ASP A 70 4.09 18.62 18.22
N PRO A 71 2.79 18.40 18.51
CA PRO A 71 1.80 19.49 18.52
C PRO A 71 2.03 20.52 19.65
N ASP A 72 2.94 20.23 20.59
CA ASP A 72 3.30 21.08 21.72
C ASP A 72 4.62 21.88 21.50
N ASP A 73 5.25 21.77 20.31
CA ASP A 73 6.51 22.46 19.97
C ASP A 73 6.34 23.92 19.47
N ASP A 74 5.15 24.54 19.64
CA ASP A 74 4.85 25.95 19.29
C ASP A 74 5.11 26.96 20.43
#